data_AF-A0A530BNE5-F1
#
_entry.id   AF-A0A530BNE5-F1
#
_cell.length_a   1.000
_cell.length_b   1.000
_cell.length_c   1.000
_cell.angle_alpha   90.00
_cell.angle_beta   90.00
_cell.angle_gamma   90.00
#
_symmetry.space_group_name_H-M   'P 1'
#
loop_
_entity.id
_entity.type
_entity.pdbx_description
1 polymer ?
#
loop_
_entity_poly.entity_id
_entity_poly.type
_entity_poly.pdbx_seq_one_letter_code
_entity_poly.pdbx_strand_id
1 'polypeptide(L)'
;VWSIVPIALAYHIAHYLTALLVDGQYALVALSDPFALGWNLFGTADRMVEAGVVAGAESAWWLWNLQAGVIIVGHVLAVLIAHGLAWRLHPQASRAALSQLPLTLLMIAYTIFGLWLLATPSAG
;
A
#
# COMPACT_ATOMS: atom_id res chain seq x y z
N VAL A 1 13.92 4.70 -14.90
CA VAL A 1 12.57 5.24 -14.58
C VAL A 1 11.57 4.11 -14.37
N TRP A 2 11.43 3.17 -15.31
CA TRP A 2 10.48 2.04 -15.21
C TRP A 2 10.64 1.14 -13.97
N SER A 3 11.84 1.02 -13.40
CA SER A 3 12.09 0.23 -12.18
C SER A 3 11.47 0.82 -10.90
N ILE A 4 11.06 2.09 -10.89
CA ILE A 4 10.47 2.76 -9.73
C ILE A 4 8.94 2.61 -9.72
N VAL A 5 8.34 2.31 -10.88
CA VAL A 5 6.88 2.18 -11.03
C VAL A 5 6.25 1.15 -10.06
N PRO A 6 6.82 -0.05 -9.86
CA PRO A 6 6.22 -1.06 -8.98
C PRO A 6 6.14 -0.59 -7.52
N ILE A 7 7.20 0.06 -7.03
CA ILE A 7 7.22 0.53 -5.65
C ILE A 7 6.34 1.75 -5.44
N ALA A 8 6.28 2.66 -6.42
CA ALA A 8 5.38 3.81 -6.36
C ALA A 8 3.90 3.37 -6.32
N LEU A 9 3.52 2.39 -7.15
CA LEU A 9 2.17 1.83 -7.15
C LEU A 9 1.83 1.14 -5.82
N ALA A 10 2.76 0.32 -5.30
CA ALA A 10 2.57 -0.36 -4.02
C ALA A 10 2.38 0.62 -2.87
N TYR A 11 3.17 1.70 -2.82
CA TYR A 11 2.99 2.76 -1.83
C TYR A 11 1.64 3.44 -1.93
N HIS A 12 1.17 3.71 -3.15
CA HIS A 12 -0.14 4.33 -3.38
C HIS A 12 -1.25 3.42 -2.86
N ILE A 13 -1.23 2.13 -3.21
CA ILE A 13 -2.21 1.15 -2.72
C ILE A 13 -2.17 1.08 -1.20
N ALA A 14 -0.99 0.93 -0.59
CA ALA A 14 -0.87 0.79 0.85
C ALA A 14 -1.39 2.03 1.60
N HIS A 15 -1.07 3.24 1.15
CA HIS A 15 -1.52 4.48 1.79
C HIS A 15 -3.02 4.71 1.65
N TYR A 16 -3.58 4.42 0.48
CA TYR A 16 -4.99 4.70 0.21
C TYR A 16 -5.92 3.53 0.52
N LEU A 17 -5.41 2.38 1.00
CA LEU A 17 -6.24 1.22 1.30
C LEU A 17 -7.34 1.53 2.33
N THR A 18 -7.01 2.19 3.43
CA THR A 18 -8.00 2.56 4.47
C THR A 18 -9.06 3.49 3.91
N ALA A 19 -8.63 4.53 3.18
CA ALA A 19 -9.53 5.47 2.52
C ALA A 19 -10.42 4.74 1.51
N LEU A 20 -9.87 3.86 0.69
CA LEU A 20 -10.61 3.06 -0.26
C LEU A 20 -11.68 2.18 0.42
N LEU A 21 -11.37 1.58 1.57
CA LEU A 21 -12.32 0.75 2.33
C LEU A 21 -13.44 1.56 2.98
N VAL A 22 -13.17 2.79 3.42
CA VAL A 22 -14.17 3.65 4.06
C VAL A 22 -14.94 4.46 3.01
N ASP A 23 -14.24 5.21 2.18
CA ASP A 23 -14.83 6.04 1.11
C ASP A 23 -15.49 5.17 0.04
N GLY A 24 -15.02 3.94 -0.18
CA GLY A 24 -15.69 2.98 -1.04
C GLY A 24 -17.08 2.61 -0.54
N GLN A 25 -17.30 2.55 0.78
CA GLN A 25 -18.64 2.34 1.34
C GLN A 25 -19.53 3.56 1.04
N TYR A 26 -19.03 4.77 1.26
CA TYR A 26 -19.75 6.01 0.90
C TYR A 26 -20.08 6.07 -0.59
N ALA A 27 -19.13 5.71 -1.46
CA ALA A 27 -19.33 5.68 -2.90
C ALA A 27 -20.43 4.68 -3.30
N LEU A 28 -20.45 3.49 -2.70
CA LEU A 28 -21.49 2.48 -2.96
C LEU A 28 -22.87 2.93 -2.49
N VAL A 29 -22.97 3.59 -1.34
CA VAL A 29 -24.23 4.17 -0.85
C VAL A 29 -24.71 5.26 -1.80
N ALA A 30 -23.82 6.20 -2.18
CA ALA A 30 -24.14 7.28 -3.11
C ALA A 30 -24.48 6.77 -4.52
N LEU A 31 -23.87 5.69 -4.99
CA LEU A 31 -24.20 5.03 -6.26
C LEU A 31 -25.58 4.37 -6.25
N SER A 32 -26.06 3.92 -5.08
CA SER A 32 -27.40 3.33 -4.95
C SER A 32 -28.52 4.36 -5.06
N ASP A 33 -28.30 5.59 -4.56
CA ASP A 33 -29.24 6.72 -4.69
C ASP A 33 -28.52 8.02 -5.11
N PRO A 34 -28.05 8.14 -6.37
CA PRO A 34 -27.19 9.24 -6.79
C PRO A 34 -27.89 10.60 -6.82
N PHE A 35 -29.21 10.62 -6.90
CA PHE A 35 -30.02 11.85 -6.94
C PHE A 35 -30.85 12.07 -5.67
N ALA A 36 -30.67 11.26 -4.63
CA ALA A 36 -31.46 11.29 -3.40
C ALA A 36 -32.99 11.19 -3.66
N LEU A 37 -33.38 10.40 -4.66
CA LEU A 37 -34.79 10.23 -5.07
C LEU A 37 -35.43 9.01 -4.40
N GLY A 38 -34.73 8.37 -3.45
CA GLY A 38 -35.14 7.12 -2.82
C GLY A 38 -34.90 5.89 -3.69
N TRP A 39 -34.01 6.00 -4.69
CA TRP A 39 -33.62 4.86 -5.51
C TRP A 39 -32.72 3.94 -4.68
N ASN A 40 -32.88 2.62 -4.84
CA ASN A 40 -32.06 1.66 -4.14
C ASN A 40 -31.47 0.66 -5.14
N LEU A 41 -30.69 1.17 -6.09
CA LEU A 41 -30.25 0.42 -7.27
C LEU A 41 -29.45 -0.85 -6.91
N PHE A 42 -28.68 -0.82 -5.83
CA PHE A 42 -27.88 -1.97 -5.36
C PHE A 42 -28.33 -2.51 -4.00
N GLY A 43 -29.48 -2.06 -3.47
CA GLY A 43 -29.94 -2.49 -2.15
C GLY A 43 -29.16 -1.86 -0.98
N THR A 44 -28.27 -0.90 -1.23
CA THR A 44 -27.35 -0.33 -0.22
C THR A 44 -27.63 1.13 0.16
N ALA A 45 -28.69 1.76 -0.36
CA ALA A 45 -28.99 3.17 -0.11
C ALA A 45 -29.15 3.50 1.40
N ASP A 46 -29.69 2.56 2.18
CA ASP A 46 -29.93 2.74 3.62
C ASP A 46 -28.82 2.16 4.52
N ARG A 47 -27.71 1.67 3.95
CA ARG A 47 -26.60 1.14 4.76
C ARG A 47 -25.86 2.30 5.46
N MET A 48 -25.76 2.20 6.78
CA MET A 48 -24.84 3.06 7.54
C MET A 48 -23.39 2.65 7.21
N VAL A 49 -22.55 3.63 6.92
CA VAL A 49 -21.11 3.38 6.71
C VAL A 49 -20.48 2.98 8.02
N GLU A 50 -19.85 1.81 8.03
CA GLU A 50 -19.28 1.24 9.24
C GLU A 50 -17.78 1.55 9.26
N ALA A 51 -17.41 2.63 9.95
CA ALA A 51 -16.01 2.91 10.26
C ALA A 51 -15.36 1.76 11.07
N GLY A 52 -16.19 0.89 11.69
CA GLY A 52 -15.79 -0.35 12.35
C GLY A 52 -15.00 -1.31 11.46
N VAL A 53 -15.15 -1.26 10.13
CA VAL A 53 -14.34 -2.08 9.19
C VAL A 53 -12.85 -1.82 9.36
N VAL A 54 -12.45 -0.61 9.73
CA VAL A 54 -11.05 -0.22 9.95
C VAL A 54 -10.74 0.07 11.42
N ALA A 55 -11.71 -0.10 12.32
CA ALA A 55 -11.58 0.16 13.74
C ALA A 55 -11.42 -1.14 14.54
N GLY A 56 -10.61 -1.09 15.59
CA GLY A 56 -10.36 -2.23 16.47
C GLY A 56 -9.02 -2.93 16.19
N ALA A 57 -8.52 -3.63 17.21
CA ALA A 57 -7.18 -4.21 17.20
C ALA A 57 -6.99 -5.29 16.12
N GLU A 58 -8.01 -6.11 15.88
CA GLU A 58 -7.96 -7.17 14.86
C GLU A 58 -7.93 -6.60 13.43
N SER A 59 -8.78 -5.61 13.15
CA SER A 59 -8.78 -4.94 11.84
C SER A 59 -7.45 -4.19 11.61
N ALA A 60 -6.96 -3.47 12.63
CA ALA A 60 -5.66 -2.80 12.55
C ALA A 60 -4.52 -3.78 12.27
N TRP A 61 -4.54 -4.96 12.89
CA TRP A 61 -3.55 -6.01 12.64
C TRP A 61 -3.60 -6.49 11.18
N TRP A 62 -4.78 -6.80 10.65
CA TRP A 62 -4.94 -7.23 9.26
C TRP A 62 -4.53 -6.15 8.26
N LEU A 63 -4.97 -4.92 8.50
CA LEU A 63 -4.69 -3.78 7.64
C LEU A 63 -3.18 -3.50 7.57
N TRP A 64 -2.50 -3.52 8.71
CA TRP A 64 -1.05 -3.39 8.79
C TRP A 64 -0.35 -4.49 8.01
N ASN A 65 -0.74 -5.76 8.20
CA ASN A 65 -0.10 -6.89 7.51
C ASN A 65 -0.31 -6.80 5.99
N LEU A 66 -1.50 -6.41 5.54
CA LEU A 66 -1.80 -6.26 4.11
C LEU A 66 -1.02 -5.11 3.49
N GLN A 67 -1.00 -3.94 4.14
CA GLN A 67 -0.23 -2.77 3.69
C GLN A 67 1.26 -3.09 3.62
N ALA A 68 1.81 -3.70 4.68
CA ALA A 68 3.21 -4.13 4.71
C ALA A 68 3.51 -5.15 3.61
N GLY A 69 2.63 -6.15 3.42
CA GLY A 69 2.77 -7.17 2.38
C GLY A 69 2.81 -6.57 0.97
N VAL A 70 1.90 -5.64 0.67
CA VAL A 70 1.86 -4.92 -0.62
C VAL A 70 3.17 -4.15 -0.87
N ILE A 71 3.67 -3.42 0.13
CA ILE A 71 4.93 -2.67 0.02
C ILE A 71 6.10 -3.62 -0.24
N ILE A 72 6.21 -4.72 0.51
CA ILE A 72 7.28 -5.71 0.35
C ILE A 72 7.26 -6.28 -1.07
N VAL A 73 6.10 -6.72 -1.57
CA VAL A 73 5.96 -7.26 -2.93
C VAL A 73 6.35 -6.22 -3.97
N GLY A 74 5.88 -4.98 -3.83
CA GLY A 74 6.25 -3.87 -4.72
C GLY A 74 7.75 -3.59 -4.74
N HIS A 75 8.42 -3.66 -3.59
CA HIS A 75 9.87 -3.48 -3.47
C HIS A 75 10.62 -4.61 -4.16
N VAL A 76 10.24 -5.86 -3.92
CA VAL A 76 10.87 -7.03 -4.56
C VAL A 76 10.75 -6.93 -6.08
N LEU A 77 9.57 -6.60 -6.60
CA LEU A 77 9.36 -6.41 -8.04
C LEU A 77 10.20 -5.26 -8.60
N ALA A 78 10.29 -4.13 -7.90
CA ALA A 78 11.13 -2.99 -8.29
C ALA A 78 12.62 -3.38 -8.37
N VAL A 79 13.12 -4.11 -7.38
CA VAL A 79 14.51 -4.61 -7.35
C VAL A 79 14.77 -5.61 -8.48
N LEU A 80 13.87 -6.56 -8.73
CA LEU A 80 14.01 -7.54 -9.81
C LEU A 80 14.06 -6.85 -11.19
N ILE A 81 13.18 -5.86 -11.42
CA ILE A 81 13.18 -5.07 -12.67
C ILE A 81 14.46 -4.24 -12.78
N ALA A 82 14.90 -3.60 -11.70
CA ALA A 82 16.15 -2.84 -11.68
C ALA A 82 17.37 -3.74 -11.99
N HIS A 83 17.42 -4.94 -11.42
CA HIS A 83 18.49 -5.91 -11.64
C HIS A 83 18.50 -6.41 -13.09
N GLY A 84 17.33 -6.79 -13.63
CA GLY A 84 17.19 -7.18 -15.03
C GLY A 84 17.59 -6.08 -16.01
N LEU A 85 17.24 -4.83 -15.70
CA LEU A 85 17.63 -3.66 -16.52
C LEU A 85 19.14 -3.38 -16.43
N ALA A 86 19.73 -3.47 -15.23
CA ALA A 86 21.16 -3.30 -15.03
C ALA A 86 21.99 -4.36 -15.77
N TRP A 87 21.53 -5.61 -15.79
CA TRP A 87 22.19 -6.69 -16.52
C TRP A 87 22.19 -6.47 -18.03
N ARG A 88 21.12 -5.87 -18.58
CA ARG A 88 21.03 -5.52 -20.00
C ARG A 88 21.91 -4.32 -20.39
N LEU A 89 22.22 -3.45 -19.45
CA LEU A 89 22.91 -2.17 -19.72
C LEU A 89 24.42 -2.18 -19.39
N HIS A 90 24.94 -3.17 -18.64
CA HIS A 90 26.33 -3.13 -18.16
C HIS A 90 27.13 -4.44 -18.38
N PRO A 91 28.39 -4.34 -18.89
CA PRO A 91 29.34 -5.47 -18.96
C PRO A 91 29.88 -5.98 -17.61
N GLN A 92 29.71 -5.22 -16.51
CA GLN A 92 30.25 -5.55 -15.17
C GLN A 92 29.18 -5.33 -14.08
N ALA A 93 28.14 -6.17 -14.07
CA ALA A 93 27.01 -6.12 -13.13
C ALA A 93 27.42 -6.19 -11.65
N SER A 94 28.58 -6.80 -11.33
CA SER A 94 29.08 -6.99 -9.97
C SER A 94 29.45 -5.68 -9.26
N ARG A 95 30.05 -4.71 -9.96
CA ARG A 95 30.37 -3.39 -9.39
C ARG A 95 29.12 -2.52 -9.17
N ALA A 96 28.14 -2.62 -10.07
CA ALA A 96 26.87 -1.93 -9.92
C ALA A 96 26.08 -2.46 -8.71
N ALA A 97 26.05 -3.79 -8.50
CA ALA A 97 25.41 -4.40 -7.34
C ALA A 97 26.06 -3.97 -6.01
N LEU A 98 27.40 -3.92 -5.95
CA LEU A 98 28.13 -3.43 -4.78
C LEU A 98 27.84 -1.95 -4.48
N SER A 99 27.63 -1.11 -5.51
CA SER A 99 27.25 0.29 -5.31
C SER A 99 25.81 0.49 -4.82
N GLN A 100 24.94 -0.51 -5.01
CA GLN A 100 23.54 -0.46 -4.56
C GLN A 100 23.37 -0.93 -3.11
N LEU A 101 24.30 -1.73 -2.59
CA LEU A 101 24.27 -2.25 -1.22
C LEU A 101 24.04 -1.17 -0.13
N PRO A 102 24.74 -0.02 -0.13
CA PRO A 102 24.54 1.02 0.88
C PRO A 102 23.12 1.59 0.87
N LEU A 103 22.58 1.86 -0.31
CA LEU A 103 21.22 2.38 -0.46
C LEU A 103 20.18 1.33 -0.06
N THR A 104 20.38 0.07 -0.42
CA THR A 104 19.50 -1.05 -0.03
C THR A 104 19.49 -1.23 1.49
N LEU A 105 20.66 -1.19 2.14
CA LEU A 105 20.77 -1.24 3.61
C LEU A 105 20.03 -0.06 4.26
N LEU A 106 20.19 1.14 3.73
CA LEU A 106 19.46 2.32 4.21
C LEU A 106 17.94 2.13 4.09
N MET A 107 17.46 1.61 2.96
CA MET A 107 16.04 1.33 2.75
C MET A 107 15.50 0.27 3.70
N ILE A 108 16.26 -0.79 3.96
CA ILE A 108 15.90 -1.83 4.95
C ILE A 108 15.82 -1.23 6.34
N ALA A 109 16.84 -0.47 6.76
CA ALA A 109 16.87 0.18 8.07
C ALA A 109 15.68 1.15 8.24
N TYR A 110 15.38 1.94 7.21
CA TYR A 110 14.23 2.83 7.21
C TYR A 110 12.90 2.07 7.29
N THR A 111 12.79 0.93 6.62
CA THR A 111 11.58 0.08 6.68
C THR A 111 11.41 -0.52 8.07
N ILE A 112 12.46 -1.10 8.66
CA ILE A 112 12.42 -1.63 10.02
C ILE A 112 12.02 -0.53 11.01
N PHE A 113 12.65 0.64 10.90
CA PHE A 113 12.34 1.79 11.75
C PHE A 113 10.90 2.27 11.58
N GLY A 114 10.41 2.37 10.34
CA GLY A 114 9.03 2.75 10.05
C GLY A 114 8.00 1.75 10.60
N LEU A 115 8.26 0.44 10.43
CA LEU A 115 7.40 -0.61 10.99
C LEU A 115 7.41 -0.60 12.52
N TRP A 116 8.57 -0.38 13.15
CA TRP A 116 8.67 -0.21 14.60
C TRP A 116 7.87 0.99 15.10
N LEU A 117 7.93 2.12 14.38
CA LEU A 117 7.20 3.33 14.73
C LEU A 117 5.68 3.14 14.57
N LEU A 118 5.23 2.44 13.53
CA LEU A 118 3.83 2.04 13.34
C LEU A 118 3.32 1.05 14.39
N ALA A 119 4.19 0.17 14.89
CA ALA A 119 3.86 -0.80 15.93
C ALA A 119 3.88 -0.19 17.35
N THR A 120 4.50 0.98 17.52
CA THR A 120 4.52 1.69 18.80
C THR A 120 3.14 2.28 19.07
N PRO A 121 2.52 2.05 20.24
CA PRO A 121 1.23 2.67 20.57
C PRO A 121 1.40 4.19 20.53
N SER A 122 0.74 4.87 19.58
CA SER A 122 0.57 6.31 19.72
C SER A 122 -0.40 6.51 20.88
N ALA A 123 0.11 7.02 22.00
CA ALA A 123 -0.72 7.44 23.11
C ALA A 123 -1.80 8.39 22.56
N GLY A 124 -3.04 7.93 22.62
CA GLY A 124 -4.28 8.67 22.40
C GLY A 124 -5.15 8.48 23.62
#